data_AF-A0A2V9YWK3-F1
#
_entry.id   AF-A0A2V9YWK3-F1
#
_cell.length_a   1.000
_cell.length_b   1.000
_cell.length_c   1.000
_cell.angle_alpha   90.00
_cell.angle_beta   90.00
_cell.angle_gamma   90.00
#
_symmetry.space_group_name_H-M   'P 1'
#
loop_
_entity.id
_entity.type
_entity.pdbx_description
1 polymer ?
#
loop_
_entity_poly.entity_id
_entity_poly.type
_entity_poly.pdbx_seq_one_letter_code
_entity_poly.pdbx_strand_id
1 'polypeptide(L)'
;FQPMAADDVATLVGSIAIGSPVNGTVEIGGPEQFRIDELVQRRLVHLGDLRQVIADPNALYSGAKISERTLLPGNDARLGETQFETWVNQPTGQIRNAKSQPAA
;
A
#
# COMPACT_ATOMS: atom_id res chain seq x y z
N PHE A 1 4.57 -7.85 3.58
CA PHE A 1 3.39 -7.24 2.94
C PHE A 1 3.83 -5.96 2.21
N GLN A 2 3.04 -5.46 1.27
CA GLN A 2 3.46 -4.39 0.35
C GLN A 2 2.39 -3.27 0.30
N PRO A 3 2.35 -2.39 1.32
CA PRO A 3 1.30 -1.37 1.47
C PRO A 3 1.31 -0.39 0.30
N MET A 4 0.14 0.14 -0.07
CA MET A 4 -0.02 1.12 -1.16
C MET A 4 -0.79 2.34 -0.65
N ALA A 5 -0.43 3.54 -1.11
CA ALA A 5 -1.22 4.75 -0.91
C ALA A 5 -2.61 4.61 -1.55
N ALA A 6 -3.65 5.14 -0.91
CA ALA A 6 -5.01 5.06 -1.42
C ALA A 6 -5.18 5.71 -2.81
N ASP A 7 -4.47 6.81 -3.07
CA ASP A 7 -4.47 7.49 -4.37
C ASP A 7 -3.89 6.61 -5.49
N ASP A 8 -2.82 5.86 -5.20
CA ASP A 8 -2.22 4.91 -6.13
C ASP A 8 -3.18 3.73 -6.40
N VAL A 9 -3.88 3.24 -5.35
CA VAL A 9 -4.91 2.20 -5.49
C VAL A 9 -6.01 2.68 -6.44
N ALA A 10 -6.56 3.87 -6.19
CA ALA A 10 -7.63 4.44 -7.01
C ALA A 10 -7.19 4.64 -8.47
N THR A 11 -5.96 5.13 -8.67
CA THR A 11 -5.38 5.32 -10.00
C THR A 11 -5.24 4.01 -10.77
N LEU A 12 -4.67 2.97 -10.15
CA LEU A 12 -4.47 1.68 -10.79
C LEU A 12 -5.80 0.96 -11.05
N VAL A 13 -6.71 0.96 -10.08
CA VAL A 13 -8.05 0.37 -10.25
C VAL A 13 -8.81 1.07 -11.38
N GLY A 14 -8.82 2.40 -11.41
CA GLY A 14 -9.47 3.18 -12.47
C GLY A 14 -8.89 2.87 -13.86
N SER A 15 -7.56 2.83 -13.96
CA SER A 15 -6.83 2.44 -15.18
C SER A 15 -7.21 1.04 -15.68
N ILE A 16 -7.26 0.06 -14.78
CA ILE A 16 -7.61 -1.32 -15.12
C ILE A 16 -9.08 -1.41 -15.57
N ALA A 17 -9.99 -0.72 -14.89
CA ALA A 17 -11.42 -0.79 -15.16
C ALA A 17 -11.83 -0.24 -16.54
N ILE A 18 -11.12 0.77 -17.05
CA ILE A 18 -11.37 1.36 -18.38
C ILE A 18 -10.59 0.69 -19.51
N GLY A 19 -9.68 -0.25 -19.18
CA GLY A 19 -8.85 -0.96 -20.13
C GLY A 19 -9.55 -2.15 -20.78
N SER A 20 -8.82 -2.86 -21.64
CA SER A 20 -9.31 -4.11 -22.22
C SER A 20 -9.57 -5.16 -21.12
N PRO A 21 -10.64 -5.97 -21.23
CA PRO A 21 -10.93 -7.03 -20.26
C PRO A 21 -9.77 -8.01 -20.15
N VAL A 22 -9.31 -8.23 -18.91
CA VAL A 22 -8.21 -9.16 -18.60
C VAL A 22 -8.66 -10.60 -18.39
N ASN A 23 -9.96 -10.84 -18.13
CA ASN A 23 -10.51 -12.17 -17.84
C ASN A 23 -9.68 -12.96 -16.82
N GLY A 24 -9.20 -12.27 -15.78
CA GLY A 24 -8.31 -12.82 -14.77
C GLY A 24 -8.09 -11.83 -13.63
N THR A 25 -7.16 -12.16 -12.74
CA THR A 25 -6.78 -11.32 -11.60
C THR A 25 -5.61 -10.43 -11.97
N VAL A 26 -5.68 -9.15 -11.61
CA VAL A 26 -4.54 -8.24 -11.63
C VAL A 26 -4.19 -7.91 -10.20
N GLU A 27 -2.96 -8.20 -9.81
CA GLU A 27 -2.44 -7.85 -8.49
C GLU A 27 -1.78 -6.47 -8.52
N ILE A 28 -1.96 -5.72 -7.44
CA ILE A 28 -1.38 -4.39 -7.24
C ILE A 28 -0.76 -4.32 -5.84
N GLY A 29 0.36 -3.62 -5.70
CA GLY A 29 1.03 -3.41 -4.41
C GLY A 29 1.83 -2.11 -4.41
N GLY A 30 2.13 -1.51 -3.26
CA GLY A 30 2.95 -0.28 -3.27
C GLY A 30 4.41 -0.55 -3.66
N PRO A 31 5.24 0.50 -3.73
CA PRO A 31 6.60 0.38 -4.24
C PRO A 31 7.55 -0.41 -3.31
N GLU A 32 7.18 -0.61 -2.05
CA GLU A 32 8.09 -1.10 -1.00
C GLU A 32 7.48 -2.25 -0.19
N GLN A 33 8.29 -3.27 0.10
CA GLN A 33 7.91 -4.38 0.98
C GLN A 33 8.39 -4.13 2.40
N PHE A 34 7.55 -4.47 3.37
CA PHE A 34 7.86 -4.34 4.79
C PHE A 34 7.44 -5.58 5.58
N ARG A 35 8.00 -5.74 6.78
CA ARG A 35 7.37 -6.52 7.84
C ARG A 35 6.27 -5.70 8.52
N ILE A 36 5.17 -6.35 8.93
CA ILE A 36 3.98 -5.66 9.49
C ILE A 36 4.32 -4.92 10.78
N ASP A 37 5.03 -5.59 11.67
CA ASP A 37 5.53 -5.03 12.93
C ASP A 37 6.35 -3.75 12.71
N GLU A 38 7.28 -3.77 11.76
CA GLU A 38 8.13 -2.61 11.44
C GLU A 38 7.32 -1.42 10.91
N LEU A 39 6.40 -1.64 9.97
CA LEU A 39 5.60 -0.55 9.40
C LEU A 39 4.68 0.08 10.45
N VAL A 40 4.04 -0.76 11.28
CA VAL A 40 3.17 -0.29 12.36
C VAL A 40 4.00 0.52 13.36
N GLN A 41 5.19 0.05 13.73
CA GLN A 41 6.07 0.78 14.65
C GLN A 41 6.48 2.14 14.09
N ARG A 42 6.85 2.22 12.80
CA ARG A 42 7.14 3.50 12.12
C ARG A 42 5.95 4.45 12.15
N ARG A 43 4.74 3.94 11.87
CA ARG A 43 3.52 4.75 11.92
C ARG A 43 3.23 5.28 13.32
N LEU A 44 3.39 4.46 14.36
CA LEU A 44 3.20 4.89 15.75
C LEU A 44 4.20 6.00 16.12
N VAL A 45 5.48 5.85 15.77
CA VAL A 45 6.50 6.88 15.98
C VAL A 45 6.12 8.19 15.27
N HIS A 46 5.67 8.12 14.02
CA HIS A 46 5.22 9.31 13.27
C HIS A 46 4.03 10.01 13.95
N LEU A 47 3.15 9.26 14.62
CA LEU A 47 2.01 9.81 15.37
C LEU A 47 2.39 10.28 16.79
N GLY A 48 3.65 10.16 17.21
CA GLY A 48 4.08 10.45 18.59
C GLY A 48 3.56 9.43 19.61
N ASP A 49 3.15 8.25 19.16
CA ASP A 49 2.64 7.17 20.01
C ASP A 49 3.79 6.28 20.48
N LEU A 50 3.95 6.19 21.81
CA LEU A 50 5.06 5.50 22.47
C LEU A 50 4.80 4.01 22.71
N ARG A 51 3.65 3.47 22.30
CA ARG A 51 3.38 2.03 22.41
C ARG A 51 4.39 1.24 21.59
N GLN A 52 4.87 0.14 22.19
CA GLN A 52 5.77 -0.79 21.53
C GLN A 52 4.99 -1.82 20.71
N VAL A 53 5.46 -2.09 19.50
CA VAL A 53 4.95 -3.18 18.67
C VAL A 53 5.70 -4.46 19.02
N ILE A 54 4.96 -5.49 19.43
CA ILE A 54 5.49 -6.82 19.72
C ILE A 54 4.98 -7.77 18.65
N ALA A 55 5.90 -8.39 17.91
CA ALA A 55 5.57 -9.42 16.93
C ALA A 55 5.26 -10.75 17.65
N ASP A 56 4.13 -11.36 17.30
CA ASP A 56 3.80 -12.73 17.70
C ASP A 56 3.68 -13.60 16.44
N PRO A 57 4.60 -14.55 16.22
CA PRO A 57 4.54 -15.48 15.08
C PRO A 57 3.28 -16.34 15.01
N ASN A 58 2.54 -16.47 16.12
CA ASN A 58 1.28 -17.21 16.19
C ASN A 58 0.04 -16.32 16.07
N ALA A 59 0.21 -14.99 15.97
CA ALA A 59 -0.90 -14.07 15.80
C ALA A 59 -1.64 -14.37 14.49
N LEU A 60 -2.97 -14.35 14.58
CA LEU A 60 -3.84 -14.57 13.43
C LEU A 60 -4.02 -13.27 12.65
N TYR A 61 -3.93 -13.35 11.33
CA TYR A 61 -4.31 -12.26 10.44
C TYR A 61 -5.80 -12.37 10.11
N SER A 62 -6.61 -11.51 10.72
CA SER A 62 -8.08 -11.53 10.57
C SER A 62 -8.70 -12.91 10.83
N GLY A 63 -8.18 -13.62 11.84
CA GLY A 63 -8.62 -14.97 12.21
C GLY A 63 -7.95 -16.11 11.46
N ALA A 64 -7.10 -15.84 10.47
CA ALA A 64 -6.38 -16.85 9.70
C ALA A 64 -4.91 -16.98 10.11
N LYS A 65 -4.38 -18.20 10.13
CA LYS A 65 -2.92 -18.43 10.12
C LYS A 65 -2.41 -18.23 8.71
N ILE A 66 -1.43 -17.36 8.54
CA ILE A 66 -0.83 -17.04 7.23
C ILE A 66 0.66 -17.31 7.25
N SER A 67 1.25 -17.60 6.08
CA SER A 67 2.70 -17.71 5.93
C SER A 67 3.31 -16.33 5.69
N GLU A 68 4.64 -16.23 5.83
CA GLU A 68 5.36 -14.95 5.74
C GLU A 68 5.09 -14.17 4.45
N ARG A 69 4.82 -14.86 3.35
CA ARG A 69 4.63 -14.26 2.02
C ARG A 69 3.17 -14.20 1.58
N THR A 70 2.20 -14.66 2.39
CA THR A 70 0.78 -14.69 1.99
C THR A 70 0.21 -13.31 1.64
N LEU A 71 0.72 -12.23 2.25
CA LEU A 71 0.25 -10.86 2.04
C LEU A 71 1.15 -10.05 1.09
N LEU A 72 2.02 -10.73 0.35
CA LEU A 72 2.76 -10.11 -0.74
C LEU A 72 2.00 -10.37 -2.04
N PRO A 73 1.93 -9.37 -2.93
CA PRO A 73 1.45 -9.64 -4.26
C PRO A 73 2.49 -10.50 -5.03
N GLY A 74 2.06 -11.10 -6.12
CA GLY A 74 2.85 -11.85 -7.07
C GLY A 74 3.94 -10.99 -7.72
N ASN A 75 4.90 -11.66 -8.36
CA ASN A 75 6.07 -10.99 -8.95
C ASN A 75 5.72 -10.08 -10.14
N ASP A 76 4.54 -10.27 -10.74
CA ASP A 76 3.99 -9.54 -11.87
C ASP A 76 3.03 -8.41 -11.46
N ALA A 77 2.93 -8.13 -10.15
CA ALA A 77 2.07 -7.09 -9.63
C ALA A 77 2.45 -5.71 -10.16
N ARG A 78 1.43 -4.90 -10.48
CA ARG A 78 1.64 -3.50 -10.85
C ARG A 78 1.87 -2.69 -9.60
N LEU A 79 3.00 -1.99 -9.56
CA LEU A 79 3.38 -1.25 -8.37
C LEU A 79 2.95 0.21 -8.44
N GLY A 80 2.45 0.73 -7.32
CA GLY A 80 2.28 2.17 -7.12
C GLY A 80 3.64 2.88 -7.02
N GLU A 81 3.64 4.20 -7.07
CA GLU A 81 4.86 5.01 -7.08
C GLU A 81 5.12 5.71 -5.74
N THR A 82 4.07 5.86 -4.91
CA THR A 82 4.16 6.63 -3.67
C THR A 82 4.78 5.76 -2.57
N GLN A 83 5.99 6.11 -2.13
CA GLN A 83 6.67 5.47 -1.01
C GLN A 83 5.96 5.74 0.32
N PHE A 84 6.11 4.83 1.29
CA PHE A 84 5.44 4.93 2.60
C PHE A 84 5.73 6.27 3.28
N GLU A 85 7.01 6.65 3.36
CA GLU A 85 7.44 7.91 3.97
C GLU A 85 6.87 9.13 3.23
N THR A 86 6.66 9.05 1.93
CA THR A 86 6.08 10.16 1.16
C THR A 86 4.64 10.39 1.56
N TRP A 87 3.81 9.35 1.69
CA TRP A 87 2.39 9.54 1.99
C TRP A 87 2.14 9.83 3.48
N VAL A 88 2.95 9.32 4.43
CA VAL A 88 2.71 9.61 5.85
C VAL A 88 3.06 11.05 6.22
N ASN A 89 4.00 11.65 5.49
CA ASN A 89 4.37 13.05 5.65
C ASN A 89 3.46 14.03 4.89
N GLN A 90 2.45 13.54 4.16
CA GLN A 90 1.49 14.41 3.50
C GLN A 90 0.49 14.99 4.53
N PRO A 91 0.20 16.30 4.48
CA PRO A 91 -0.89 16.88 5.26
C PRO A 91 -2.20 16.18 4.89
N THR A 92 -2.94 15.72 5.90
CA THR A 92 -4.28 15.15 5.69
C THR A 92 -5.15 16.19 4.98
N GLY A 93 -5.47 15.97 3.71
CA GLY A 93 -6.28 16.87 2.88
C GLY A 93 -5.61 17.44 1.63
N GLN A 94 -4.33 17.16 1.36
CA GLN A 94 -3.72 17.55 0.10
C GLN A 94 -3.84 16.42 -0.93
N ILE A 95 -5.04 16.27 -1.51
CA ILE A 95 -5.23 15.53 -2.77
C ILE A 95 -4.23 16.13 -3.75
N ARG A 96 -3.28 15.32 -4.23
CA ARG A 96 -2.40 15.76 -5.31
C ARG A 96 -3.29 16.10 -6.49
N ASN A 97 -3.38 17.39 -6.83
CA ASN A 97 -3.93 17.83 -8.12
C ASN A 97 -3.06 17.17 -9.21
N ALA A 98 -3.48 16.00 -9.68
CA ALA A 98 -2.85 15.32 -10.77
C ALA A 98 -3.07 16.15 -12.04
N LYS A 99 -2.02 16.90 -12.42
CA LYS A 99 -1.75 17.43 -13.76
C LYS A 99 -2.85 18.33 -14.35
N SER A 100 -2.79 19.61 -14.01
CA SER A 100 -3.18 20.65 -14.97
C SER A 100 -2.08 20.79 -16.02
N GLN A 101 -2.26 20.13 -17.17
CA GLN A 101 -1.83 20.71 -18.45
C GLN A 101 -2.65 20.10 -19.60
N PRO A 102 -3.36 20.93 -20.40
CA PRO A 102 -4.13 20.47 -21.55
C PRO A 102 -3.21 20.14 -22.72
N ALA A 103 -3.70 19.26 -23.58
CA ALA A 103 -3.13 18.99 -24.89
C ALA A 103 -2.98 20.30 -25.69
N ALA A 104 -1.81 20.46 -26.32
CA ALA A 104 -1.58 21.31 -27.48
C ALA A 104 -0.82 20.47 -28.51
#